data_AF-A0A8E2F8M5-F1
#
_entry.id   AF-A0A8E2F8M5-F1
#
_cell.length_a   1.000
_cell.length_b   1.000
_cell.length_c   1.000
_cell.angle_alpha   90.00
_cell.angle_beta   90.00
_cell.angle_gamma   90.00
#
_symmetry.space_group_name_H-M   'P 1'
#
loop_
_entity.id
_entity.type
_entity.pdbx_description
1 polymer ?
#
loop_
_entity_poly.entity_id
_entity_poly.type
_entity_poly.pdbx_seq_one_letter_code
_entity_poly.pdbx_strand_id
1 'polypeptide(L)' 'VEFYFSDENLPTDRYLLEFCRGGENLPVSITRICSFKKMRHYKPRSLVVAALRRSAFLDVSEDGKTIKRKIPL' A
#
# COMPACT_ATOMS: atom_id res chain seq x y z
N VAL A 1 5.07 3.44 -3.94
CA VAL A 1 3.90 2.70 -3.41
C VAL A 1 2.62 3.48 -3.63
N GLU A 2 2.64 4.81 -3.46
CA GLU A 2 1.48 5.69 -3.68
C GLU A 2 0.82 5.52 -5.05
N PHE A 3 1.60 5.28 -6.11
CA PHE A 3 1.09 4.93 -7.44
C PHE A 3 0.01 3.84 -7.42
N TYR A 4 0.19 2.78 -6.60
CA TYR A 4 -0.77 1.68 -6.54
C TYR A 4 -2.09 2.07 -5.88
N PHE A 5 -2.02 2.97 -4.90
CA PHE A 5 -3.16 3.45 -4.12
C PHE A 5 -3.73 4.77 -4.64
N SER A 6 -3.23 5.27 -5.78
CA SER A 6 -3.74 6.48 -6.43
C SER A 6 -5.16 6.25 -6.94
N ASP A 7 -5.95 7.31 -7.01
CA ASP A 7 -7.38 7.24 -7.38
C ASP A 7 -7.64 6.71 -8.78
N GLU A 8 -6.66 6.82 -9.69
CA GLU A 8 -6.73 6.24 -11.03
C GLU A 8 -6.39 4.74 -11.06
N ASN A 9 -5.44 4.30 -10.22
CA ASN A 9 -4.92 2.94 -10.26
C ASN A 9 -5.70 1.97 -9.38
N LEU A 10 -6.17 2.40 -8.20
CA LEU A 10 -6.89 1.52 -7.29
C LEU A 10 -8.18 0.91 -7.89
N PRO A 11 -9.05 1.68 -8.58
CA PRO A 11 -10.27 1.11 -9.17
C PRO A 11 -9.99 0.25 -10.42
N THR A 12 -8.85 0.44 -11.09
CA THR A 12 -8.47 -0.34 -12.27
C THR A 12 -7.73 -1.62 -11.91
N ASP A 13 -6.98 -1.62 -10.81
CA ASP A 13 -6.23 -2.77 -10.30
C ASP A 13 -7.14 -3.70 -9.49
N ARG A 14 -7.82 -4.62 -10.19
CA ARG A 14 -8.71 -5.63 -9.58
C ARG A 14 -8.05 -6.42 -8.47
N TYR A 15 -6.76 -6.72 -8.60
CA TYR A 15 -6.02 -7.51 -7.62
C TYR A 15 -5.88 -6.74 -6.32
N LEU A 16 -5.41 -5.49 -6.37
CA LEU A 16 -5.29 -4.66 -5.18
C LEU A 16 -6.64 -4.25 -4.60
N LEU A 17 -7.64 -4.03 -5.45
CA LEU A 17 -9.00 -3.67 -5.07
C LEU A 17 -9.68 -4.78 -4.25
N GLU A 18 -9.48 -6.05 -4.61
CA GLU A 18 -9.98 -7.21 -3.86
C GLU A 18 -9.46 -7.22 -2.41
N PHE A 19 -8.18 -6.87 -2.21
CA PHE A 19 -7.59 -6.79 -0.88
C PHE A 19 -8.04 -5.58 -0.08
N CYS A 20 -8.28 -4.44 -0.74
CA CYS A 20 -8.81 -3.25 -0.07
C CYS A 20 -10.32 -3.35 0.19
N ARG A 21 -11.00 -4.39 -0.33
CA ARG A 21 -12.47 -4.50 -0.42
C ARG A 21 -13.13 -3.24 -0.97
N GLY A 22 -12.51 -2.67 -2.01
CA GLY A 22 -13.00 -1.43 -2.61
C GLY A 22 -13.11 -0.28 -1.59
N GLY A 23 -14.34 0.19 -1.36
CA GLY A 23 -14.65 1.32 -0.48
C GLY A 23 -14.42 1.07 1.03
N GLU A 24 -14.19 -0.18 1.45
CA GLU A 24 -13.90 -0.48 2.86
C GLU A 24 -12.47 -0.07 3.29
N ASN A 25 -11.58 0.27 2.34
CA ASN A 25 -10.21 0.74 2.59
C ASN A 25 -9.44 -0.16 3.59
N LEU A 26 -9.54 -1.47 3.40
CA LEU A 26 -8.92 -2.43 4.29
C LEU A 26 -7.39 -2.37 4.24
N PRO A 27 -6.70 -2.62 5.37
CA PRO A 27 -5.25 -2.63 5.43
C PRO A 27 -4.65 -3.79 4.62
N VAL A 28 -3.68 -3.48 3.76
CA VAL A 28 -2.97 -4.44 2.90
C VAL A 28 -1.55 -4.69 3.43
N SER A 29 -1.11 -5.94 3.41
CA SER A 29 0.23 -6.31 3.89
C SER A 29 1.37 -5.74 3.03
N ILE A 30 2.33 -5.07 3.66
CA ILE A 30 3.53 -4.50 3.00
C ILE A 30 4.35 -5.59 2.34
N THR A 31 4.45 -6.77 2.95
CA THR A 31 5.11 -7.95 2.36
C THR A 31 4.57 -8.28 0.98
N ARG A 32 3.25 -8.16 0.77
CA ARG A 32 2.60 -8.41 -0.51
C ARG A 32 2.91 -7.30 -1.51
N ILE A 33 2.85 -6.04 -1.07
CA ILE A 33 3.21 -4.88 -1.91
C ILE A 33 4.67 -4.97 -2.36
N CYS A 34 5.60 -5.35 -1.48
CA CYS A 34 7.01 -5.59 -1.82
C CYS A 34 7.22 -6.72 -2.84
N SER A 35 6.24 -7.62 -3.02
CA SER A 35 6.30 -8.67 -4.04
C SER A 35 5.87 -8.18 -5.43
N PHE A 36 5.28 -6.99 -5.54
CA PHE A 36 4.83 -6.45 -6.82
C PHE A 36 6.01 -6.16 -7.74
N LYS A 37 5.82 -6.31 -9.05
CA LYS A 37 6.89 -6.20 -10.05
C LYS A 37 7.67 -4.88 -9.94
N LYS A 38 6.99 -3.74 -9.74
CA LYS A 38 7.66 -2.44 -9.57
C LYS A 38 8.28 -2.25 -8.18
N MET A 39 7.85 -3.00 -7.16
CA MET A 39 8.33 -2.87 -5.78
C MET A 39 9.43 -3.85 -5.40
N ARG A 40 9.58 -4.95 -6.14
CA ARG A 40 10.53 -6.03 -5.84
C ARG A 40 12.00 -5.59 -5.82
N HIS A 41 12.32 -4.50 -6.52
CA HIS A 41 13.65 -3.88 -6.53
C HIS A 41 13.95 -3.08 -5.27
N TYR A 42 12.94 -2.65 -4.52
CA TYR A 42 13.10 -1.85 -3.32
C TYR A 42 13.29 -2.77 -2.10
N LYS A 43 14.55 -2.97 -1.71
CA LYS A 43 14.96 -3.71 -0.51
C LYS A 43 16.04 -2.91 0.23
N PRO A 44 16.12 -3.01 1.57
CA PRO A 44 15.35 -3.86 2.48
C PRO A 44 13.95 -3.32 2.83
N ARG A 45 13.06 -4.20 3.31
CA ARG A 45 11.68 -3.84 3.73
C ARG A 45 11.67 -2.71 4.76
N SER A 46 12.62 -2.68 5.68
CA SER A 46 12.72 -1.64 6.72
C SER A 46 12.80 -0.23 6.15
N LEU A 47 13.54 -0.04 5.03
CA LEU A 47 13.59 1.26 4.34
C LEU A 47 12.25 1.61 3.71
N VAL A 48 11.57 0.63 3.13
CA VAL A 48 10.23 0.83 2.55
C VAL A 48 9.24 1.23 3.64
N VAL A 49 9.23 0.56 4.79
CA VAL A 49 8.37 0.93 5.94
C VAL A 49 8.69 2.33 6.46
N ALA A 50 9.97 2.66 6.62
CA ALA A 50 10.39 3.98 7.08
C ALA A 50 10.00 5.10 6.10
N ALA A 51 10.11 4.85 4.79
CA ALA A 51 9.67 5.78 3.75
C ALA A 51 8.14 5.93 3.73
N LEU A 52 7.42 4.81 3.84
CA LEU A 52 5.95 4.80 3.88
C LEU A 52 5.40 5.56 5.09
N ARG A 53 6.05 5.47 6.26
CA ARG A 53 5.67 6.24 7.46
C ARG A 53 5.77 7.76 7.26
N ARG A 54 6.58 8.22 6.31
CA ARG A 54 6.70 9.66 5.97
C ARG A 54 5.71 10.11 4.89
N SER A 55 4.96 9.20 4.27
CA SER A 55 3.98 9.55 3.24
C SER A 55 2.74 10.22 3.86
N ALA A 56 2.22 11.23 3.16
CA ALA A 56 0.99 11.91 3.53
C ALA A 56 -0.28 11.15 3.09
N PHE A 57 -0.16 10.24 2.12
CA PHE A 57 -1.30 9.53 1.51
C PHE A 57 -1.61 8.20 2.17
N LEU A 58 -0.58 7.52 2.67
CA LEU A 58 -0.67 6.18 3.24
C LEU A 58 -0.43 6.21 4.74
N ASP A 59 -1.15 5.35 5.44
CA ASP A 59 -0.96 5.10 6.86
C ASP A 59 -0.38 3.71 7.05
N VAL A 60 0.69 3.61 7.81
CA VAL A 60 1.34 2.35 8.13
C VAL A 60 0.92 1.95 9.53
N SER A 61 0.49 0.70 9.70
CA SER A 61 0.16 0.16 11.03
C SER A 61 1.37 0.23 11.96
N GLU A 62 1.12 0.33 13.27
CA GLU A 62 2.15 0.44 14.31
C GLU A 62 3.17 -0.71 14.24
N ASP A 63 2.67 -1.91 13.95
CA ASP A 63 3.43 -3.14 13.78
C ASP A 63 4.25 -3.18 12.46
N GLY A 64 4.06 -2.20 11.56
CA GLY A 64 4.85 -2.05 10.33
C GLY A 64 4.63 -3.13 9.29
N LYS A 65 3.58 -3.96 9.46
CA LYS A 65 3.25 -5.08 8.57
C LYS A 65 2.20 -4.74 7.51
N THR A 66 1.34 -3.76 7.78
CA THR A 66 0.23 -3.39 6.88
C THR A 66 0.20 -1.89 6.58
N ILE A 67 -0.37 -1.54 5.42
CA ILE A 67 -0.65 -0.17 4.99
C ILE A 67 -2.11 -0.01 4.59
N LYS A 68 -2.67 1.17 4.82
CA LYS A 68 -4.01 1.57 4.38
C LYS A 68 -3.96 2.98 3.80
N ARG A 69 -4.96 3.39 3.02
CA ARG A 69 -5.09 4.81 2.64
C ARG A 69 -5.55 5.60 3.85
N LYS A 70 -5.05 6.84 4.00
CA LYS A 70 -5.60 7.76 5.01
C LYS A 70 -6.99 8.25 4.63
N ILE A 71 -7.20 8.50 3.34
CA ILE A 71 -8.46 8.97 2.79
C ILE A 71 -9.04 7.83 1.92
N PRO A 72 -10.20 7.26 2.31
CA PRO A 72 -10.88 6.29 1.47
C PRO A 72 -11.32 6.92 0.14
N LEU A 73 -11.55 6.09 -0.87
CA LEU A 73 -12.18 6.50 -2.14
C LEU A 73 -13.66 6.77 -1.95
#